data_AF-A0A7X9BQI0-F1
#
_entry.id   AF-A0A7X9BQI0-F1
#
_cell.length_a   1.000
_cell.length_b   1.000
_cell.length_c   1.000
_cell.angle_alpha   90.00
_cell.angle_beta   90.00
_cell.angle_gamma   90.00
#
_symmetry.space_group_name_H-M   'P 1'
#
loop_
_entity.id
_entity.type
_entity.pdbx_description
1 polymer ?
#
loop_
_entity_poly.entity_id
_entity_poly.type
_entity_poly.pdbx_seq_one_letter_code
_entity_poly.pdbx_strand_id
1 'polypeptide(L)'
;MLDTKGVDFNMILRRYDIDLEAESTPEEFAKNLLPKDPIFRKVAEEVLYMRLKTVVPTVKEALKDKDSLQVINEGLVAGMEIVSKLYAENVYYLPEIMMAAKTMEMGIALAEKELEGGKMKKKADVIMHTAEGDVHDIGKNIAVIMTRAAGYEVIDMGKDVPVDDVVDKTVEVNPLFVSGTALMTTTMSAFPKIAAKYVEKGLNTPFMGCGGAVNREYSNSYDLGIYSDKASQTPLIAEKLLAGYDWKRVRKEWDAIVRGE
;
A
#
# COMPACT_ATOMS: atom_id res chain seq x y z
N MET A 1 0.23 39.24 -26.33
CA MET A 1 0.80 38.50 -25.17
C MET A 1 1.38 39.57 -24.24
N LEU A 2 1.14 39.48 -22.93
CA LEU A 2 1.70 40.45 -21.98
C LEU A 2 3.24 40.28 -21.92
N ASP A 3 3.98 41.38 -21.86
CA ASP A 3 5.44 41.35 -21.66
C ASP A 3 5.76 41.07 -20.20
N THR A 4 6.66 40.12 -19.97
CA THR A 4 7.06 39.64 -18.64
C THR A 4 8.49 40.03 -18.29
N LYS A 5 9.19 40.78 -19.16
CA LYS A 5 10.53 41.30 -18.86
C LYS A 5 10.48 42.24 -17.65
N GLY A 6 11.33 41.96 -16.66
CA GLY A 6 11.49 42.79 -15.47
C GLY A 6 10.45 42.54 -14.37
N VAL A 7 9.56 41.56 -14.54
CA VAL A 7 8.61 41.15 -13.50
C VAL A 7 9.32 40.27 -12.46
N ASP A 8 9.25 40.67 -11.19
CA ASP A 8 9.66 39.80 -10.08
C ASP A 8 8.53 38.81 -9.75
N PHE A 9 8.69 37.59 -10.22
CA PHE A 9 7.69 36.54 -10.00
C PHE A 9 7.59 36.09 -8.54
N ASN A 10 8.60 36.33 -7.69
CA ASN A 10 8.52 35.95 -6.27
C ASN A 10 7.44 36.74 -5.51
N MET A 11 7.07 37.92 -6.01
CA MET A 11 5.95 38.71 -5.46
C MET A 11 4.57 38.26 -5.98
N ILE A 12 4.54 37.38 -6.99
CA ILE A 12 3.31 36.96 -7.68
C ILE A 12 3.00 35.49 -7.37
N LEU A 13 4.00 34.62 -7.44
CA LEU A 13 3.89 33.19 -7.21
C LEU A 13 5.16 32.65 -6.56
N ARG A 14 5.03 31.57 -5.79
CA ARG A 14 6.16 30.89 -5.17
C ARG A 14 6.05 29.39 -5.42
N ARG A 15 7.14 28.80 -5.89
CA ARG A 15 7.26 27.36 -6.12
C ARG A 15 7.72 26.67 -4.83
N TYR A 16 6.78 26.50 -3.90
CA TYR A 16 7.06 25.84 -2.61
C TYR A 16 7.58 24.41 -2.77
N ASP A 17 7.27 23.75 -3.88
CA ASP A 17 7.80 22.44 -4.22
C ASP A 17 9.33 22.44 -4.39
N ILE A 18 9.93 23.51 -4.93
CA ILE A 18 11.38 23.65 -5.04
C ILE A 18 12.00 23.93 -3.67
N ASP A 19 11.31 24.71 -2.84
CA ASP A 19 11.78 25.05 -1.49
C ASP A 19 11.72 23.87 -0.50
N LEU A 20 10.82 22.91 -0.75
CA LEU A 20 10.55 21.75 0.09
C LEU A 20 11.12 20.45 -0.49
N GLU A 21 11.79 20.50 -1.64
CA GLU A 21 12.38 19.33 -2.27
C GLU A 21 13.37 18.67 -1.30
N ALA A 22 13.25 17.36 -1.11
CA ALA A 22 14.12 16.63 -0.20
C ALA A 22 15.58 16.80 -0.65
N GLU A 23 16.44 17.35 0.22
CA GLU A 23 17.85 17.56 -0.10
C GLU A 23 18.61 16.23 -0.27
N SER A 24 18.11 15.15 0.35
CA SER A 24 18.75 13.83 0.34
C SER A 24 18.39 13.04 -0.92
N THR A 25 19.40 12.47 -1.58
CA THR A 25 19.15 11.58 -2.73
C THR A 25 18.57 10.23 -2.28
N PRO A 26 17.90 9.48 -3.19
CA PRO A 26 17.44 8.13 -2.90
C PRO A 26 18.55 7.20 -2.38
N GLU A 27 19.77 7.37 -2.88
CA GLU A 27 20.96 6.62 -2.46
C GLU A 27 21.35 6.92 -1.02
N GLU A 28 21.32 8.20 -0.62
CA GLU A 28 21.63 8.62 0.75
C GLU A 28 20.60 8.08 1.75
N PHE A 29 19.32 8.15 1.38
CA PHE A 29 18.22 7.63 2.19
C PHE A 29 18.30 6.10 2.35
N ALA A 30 18.59 5.38 1.27
CA ALA A 30 18.65 3.92 1.27
C ALA A 30 19.90 3.35 1.96
N LYS A 31 20.98 4.13 2.10
CA LYS A 31 22.30 3.65 2.55
C LYS A 31 22.26 2.85 3.86
N ASN A 32 21.43 3.27 4.82
CA ASN A 32 21.31 2.62 6.13
C ASN A 32 20.14 1.64 6.24
N LEU A 33 19.27 1.59 5.24
CA LEU A 33 18.09 0.73 5.21
C LEU A 33 18.30 -0.56 4.40
N LEU A 34 19.29 -0.55 3.50
CA LEU A 34 19.63 -1.73 2.69
C LEU A 34 20.10 -2.91 3.56
N PRO A 35 19.79 -4.15 3.13
CA PRO A 35 20.29 -5.35 3.79
C PRO A 35 21.82 -5.36 3.95
N LYS A 36 22.30 -5.93 5.05
CA LYS A 36 23.74 -6.06 5.33
C LYS A 36 24.42 -7.14 4.49
N ASP A 37 23.69 -8.22 4.18
CA ASP A 37 24.19 -9.29 3.33
C ASP A 37 24.36 -8.78 1.88
N PRO A 38 25.54 -8.91 1.25
CA PRO A 38 25.79 -8.42 -0.10
C PRO A 38 24.85 -8.99 -1.17
N ILE A 39 24.41 -10.24 -1.03
CA ILE A 39 23.52 -10.90 -2.00
C ILE A 39 22.13 -10.28 -1.90
N PHE A 40 21.58 -10.21 -0.68
CA PHE A 40 20.27 -9.60 -0.44
C PHE A 40 20.27 -8.11 -0.76
N ARG A 41 21.35 -7.40 -0.45
CA ARG A 41 21.54 -6.00 -0.83
C ARG A 41 21.43 -5.81 -2.33
N LYS A 42 22.13 -6.63 -3.11
CA LYS A 42 22.09 -6.53 -4.58
C LYS A 42 20.67 -6.76 -5.10
N VAL A 43 19.95 -7.75 -4.57
CA VAL A 43 18.54 -8.01 -4.93
C VAL A 43 17.64 -6.83 -4.54
N ALA A 44 17.81 -6.26 -3.34
CA ALA A 44 17.04 -5.11 -2.88
C ALA A 44 17.29 -3.87 -3.75
N GLU A 45 18.54 -3.64 -4.17
CA GLU A 45 18.92 -2.54 -5.08
C GLU A 45 18.25 -2.66 -6.46
N GLU A 46 18.00 -3.87 -6.96
CA GLU A 46 17.25 -4.05 -8.21
C GLU A 46 15.82 -3.50 -8.11
N VAL A 47 15.15 -3.75 -6.97
CA VAL A 47 13.80 -3.21 -6.71
C VAL A 47 13.84 -1.72 -6.45
N LEU A 48 14.76 -1.27 -5.60
CA LEU A 48 14.96 0.15 -5.24
C LEU A 48 15.15 1.01 -6.49
N TYR A 49 16.04 0.60 -7.39
CA TYR A 49 16.35 1.35 -8.62
C TYR A 49 15.53 0.90 -9.84
N MET A 50 14.43 0.16 -9.62
CA MET A 50 13.45 -0.21 -10.65
C MET A 50 14.08 -0.90 -11.88
N ARG A 51 15.05 -1.79 -11.65
CA ARG A 51 15.85 -2.42 -12.70
C ARG A 51 15.16 -3.66 -13.28
N LEU A 52 14.05 -3.44 -13.99
CA LEU A 52 13.22 -4.50 -14.61
C LEU A 52 14.02 -5.52 -15.45
N LYS A 53 15.08 -5.07 -16.15
CA LYS A 53 15.85 -5.93 -17.05
C LYS A 53 16.81 -6.87 -16.32
N THR A 54 17.28 -6.49 -15.14
CA THR A 54 18.37 -7.18 -14.42
C THR A 54 17.91 -7.85 -13.12
N VAL A 55 16.67 -7.61 -12.65
CA VAL A 55 16.15 -8.28 -11.46
C VAL A 55 16.13 -9.80 -11.59
N VAL A 56 15.64 -10.32 -12.72
CA VAL A 56 15.54 -11.77 -12.96
C VAL A 56 16.91 -12.47 -12.93
N PRO A 57 17.94 -12.03 -13.68
CA PRO A 57 19.25 -12.64 -13.57
C PRO A 57 19.90 -12.45 -12.19
N THR A 58 19.68 -11.32 -11.52
CA THR A 58 20.19 -11.09 -10.15
C THR A 58 19.56 -12.06 -9.14
N VAL A 59 18.25 -12.25 -9.19
CA VAL A 59 17.53 -13.22 -8.34
C VAL A 59 18.00 -14.64 -8.65
N LYS A 60 18.16 -15.00 -9.93
CA LYS A 60 18.68 -16.32 -10.32
C LYS A 60 20.07 -16.59 -9.73
N GLU A 61 20.93 -15.57 -9.68
CA GLU A 61 22.25 -15.71 -9.07
C GLU A 61 22.15 -15.88 -7.55
N ALA A 62 21.32 -15.07 -6.89
CA ALA A 62 21.11 -15.16 -5.44
C ALA A 62 20.59 -16.54 -5.00
N LEU A 63 19.71 -17.16 -5.79
CA LEU A 63 19.14 -18.49 -5.51
C LEU A 63 20.16 -19.64 -5.57
N LYS A 64 21.39 -19.40 -6.06
CA LYS A 64 22.46 -20.42 -5.99
C LYS A 64 23.03 -20.58 -4.59
N ASP A 65 23.08 -19.49 -3.83
CA ASP A 65 23.74 -19.41 -2.53
C ASP A 65 22.76 -19.23 -1.36
N LYS A 66 21.52 -18.83 -1.64
CA LYS A 66 20.48 -18.47 -0.66
C LYS A 66 19.17 -19.19 -0.92
N ASP A 67 18.44 -19.46 0.15
CA ASP A 67 17.10 -20.02 0.08
C ASP A 67 16.12 -19.05 -0.59
N SER A 68 15.14 -19.60 -1.32
CA SER A 68 14.17 -18.82 -2.07
C SER A 68 13.33 -17.87 -1.21
N LEU A 69 12.87 -18.33 -0.04
CA LEU A 69 12.13 -17.47 0.88
C LEU A 69 13.00 -16.34 1.44
N GLN A 70 14.30 -16.58 1.64
CA GLN A 70 15.21 -15.53 2.08
C GLN A 70 15.45 -14.49 0.97
N VAL A 71 15.63 -14.93 -0.28
CA VAL A 71 15.78 -13.99 -1.42
C VAL A 71 14.55 -13.11 -1.58
N ILE A 72 13.35 -13.68 -1.39
CA ILE A 72 12.09 -12.94 -1.41
C ILE A 72 12.03 -11.95 -0.24
N ASN A 73 12.14 -12.41 1.01
CA ASN A 73 11.90 -11.58 2.18
C ASN A 73 13.03 -10.58 2.45
N GLU A 74 14.27 -11.07 2.49
CA GLU A 74 15.44 -10.27 2.88
C GLU A 74 15.99 -9.45 1.70
N GLY A 75 15.64 -9.79 0.46
CA GLY A 75 16.03 -9.07 -0.75
C GLY A 75 14.89 -8.25 -1.36
N LEU A 76 13.94 -8.92 -2.02
CA LEU A 76 12.90 -8.27 -2.84
C LEU A 76 11.93 -7.43 -2.01
N VAL A 77 11.38 -8.00 -0.92
CA VAL A 77 10.46 -7.30 0.00
C VAL A 77 11.21 -6.18 0.71
N ALA A 78 12.42 -6.42 1.22
CA ALA A 78 13.25 -5.39 1.84
C ALA A 78 13.51 -4.19 0.90
N GLY A 79 13.77 -4.42 -0.39
CA GLY A 79 13.90 -3.35 -1.38
C GLY A 79 12.60 -2.55 -1.54
N MET A 80 11.45 -3.22 -1.57
CA MET A 80 10.14 -2.57 -1.71
C MET A 80 9.72 -1.79 -0.45
N GLU A 81 10.12 -2.22 0.75
CA GLU A 81 9.92 -1.46 1.99
C GLU A 81 10.66 -0.11 1.94
N ILE A 82 11.89 -0.08 1.38
CA ILE A 82 12.65 1.16 1.19
C ILE A 82 11.94 2.08 0.20
N VAL A 83 11.49 1.54 -0.94
CA VAL A 83 10.70 2.30 -1.94
C VAL A 83 9.44 2.89 -1.31
N SER A 84 8.75 2.12 -0.46
CA SER A 84 7.53 2.58 0.22
C SER A 84 7.81 3.74 1.17
N LYS A 85 8.97 3.73 1.86
CA LYS A 85 9.43 4.84 2.69
C LYS A 85 9.81 6.07 1.85
N LEU A 86 10.55 5.87 0.76
CA LEU A 86 10.90 6.95 -0.18
C LEU A 86 9.66 7.63 -0.75
N TYR A 87 8.60 6.85 -1.04
CA TYR A 87 7.33 7.40 -1.47
C TYR A 87 6.63 8.20 -0.36
N ALA A 88 6.64 7.70 0.88
CA ALA A 88 6.04 8.40 2.02
C ALA A 88 6.74 9.74 2.33
N GLU A 89 8.06 9.80 2.13
CA GLU A 89 8.89 10.99 2.32
C GLU A 89 8.92 11.92 1.07
N ASN A 90 8.11 11.64 0.05
CA ASN A 90 8.05 12.39 -1.22
C ASN A 90 9.38 12.44 -2.01
N VAL A 91 10.27 11.46 -1.79
CA VAL A 91 11.51 11.29 -2.56
C VAL A 91 11.23 10.52 -3.86
N TYR A 92 10.40 9.48 -3.78
CA TYR A 92 9.87 8.76 -4.94
C TYR A 92 8.40 9.12 -5.17
N TYR A 93 7.98 9.08 -6.43
CA TYR A 93 6.61 9.37 -6.82
C TYR A 93 5.90 8.10 -7.29
N LEU A 94 4.66 8.29 -7.76
CA LEU A 94 3.81 7.19 -8.19
C LEU A 94 4.41 6.34 -9.33
N PRO A 95 5.08 6.90 -10.35
CA PRO A 95 5.72 6.07 -11.38
C PRO A 95 6.77 5.12 -10.81
N GLU A 96 7.58 5.59 -9.85
CA GLU A 96 8.66 4.80 -9.25
C GLU A 96 8.11 3.62 -8.46
N ILE A 97 7.09 3.85 -7.61
CA ILE A 97 6.49 2.75 -6.82
C ILE A 97 5.83 1.70 -7.70
N MET A 98 5.21 2.10 -8.83
CA MET A 98 4.62 1.17 -9.79
C MET A 98 5.70 0.32 -10.49
N MET A 99 6.82 0.95 -10.88
CA MET A 99 7.92 0.23 -11.52
C MET A 99 8.65 -0.69 -10.53
N ALA A 100 8.83 -0.26 -9.29
CA ALA A 100 9.43 -1.07 -8.22
C ALA A 100 8.57 -2.30 -7.90
N ALA A 101 7.25 -2.12 -7.76
CA ALA A 101 6.32 -3.22 -7.53
C ALA A 101 6.39 -4.26 -8.67
N LYS A 102 6.39 -3.80 -9.94
CA LYS A 102 6.55 -4.68 -11.09
C LYS A 102 7.91 -5.41 -11.09
N THR A 103 8.98 -4.71 -10.71
CA THR A 103 10.33 -5.28 -10.59
C THR A 103 10.35 -6.39 -9.54
N MET A 104 9.76 -6.13 -8.37
CA MET A 104 9.62 -7.08 -7.28
C MET A 104 8.79 -8.30 -7.71
N GLU A 105 7.63 -8.10 -8.34
CA GLU A 105 6.77 -9.19 -8.84
C GLU A 105 7.50 -10.12 -9.82
N MET A 106 8.31 -9.56 -10.73
CA MET A 106 9.14 -10.35 -11.64
C MET A 106 10.17 -11.22 -10.91
N GLY A 107 10.77 -10.67 -9.84
CA GLY A 107 11.70 -11.41 -8.98
C GLY A 107 11.00 -12.53 -8.19
N ILE A 108 9.86 -12.23 -7.57
CA ILE A 108 9.07 -13.19 -6.78
C ILE A 108 8.61 -14.34 -7.68
N ALA A 109 8.10 -14.04 -8.88
CA ALA A 109 7.63 -15.06 -9.83
C ALA A 109 8.74 -16.03 -10.29
N LEU A 110 10.02 -15.62 -10.23
CA LEU A 110 11.14 -16.53 -10.44
C LEU A 110 11.44 -17.34 -9.17
N ALA A 111 11.57 -16.67 -8.03
CA ALA A 111 11.92 -17.31 -6.76
C ALA A 111 10.89 -18.38 -6.35
N GLU A 112 9.59 -18.11 -6.51
CA GLU A 112 8.51 -19.07 -6.20
C GLU A 112 8.58 -20.37 -7.04
N LYS A 113 9.25 -20.38 -8.20
CA LYS A 113 9.42 -21.61 -9.00
C LYS A 113 10.40 -22.59 -8.37
N GLU A 114 11.34 -22.09 -7.58
CA GLU A 114 12.38 -22.87 -6.90
C GLU A 114 12.02 -23.17 -5.44
N LEU A 115 10.84 -22.74 -4.99
CA LEU A 115 10.41 -22.85 -3.61
C LEU A 115 9.75 -24.23 -3.38
N GLU A 116 10.38 -25.06 -2.54
CA GLU A 116 9.82 -26.36 -2.16
C GLU A 116 8.50 -26.15 -1.38
N GLY A 117 7.38 -26.42 -2.05
CA GLY A 117 6.03 -26.16 -1.51
C GLY A 117 5.19 -25.13 -2.29
N GLY A 118 5.78 -24.47 -3.29
CA GLY A 118 5.06 -23.60 -4.23
C GLY A 118 5.08 -22.12 -3.84
N LYS A 119 3.92 -21.52 -3.56
CA LYS A 119 3.82 -20.07 -3.33
C LYS A 119 4.22 -19.68 -1.91
N MET A 120 4.74 -18.46 -1.76
CA MET A 120 5.02 -17.88 -0.45
C MET A 120 3.72 -17.76 0.36
N LYS A 121 3.78 -18.14 1.65
CA LYS A 121 2.68 -17.89 2.57
C LYS A 121 2.52 -16.38 2.80
N LYS A 122 1.35 -15.85 2.46
CA LYS A 122 0.97 -14.46 2.69
C LYS A 122 0.61 -14.23 4.15
N LYS A 123 0.77 -12.99 4.64
CA LYS A 123 0.52 -12.62 6.05
C LYS A 123 -0.94 -12.85 6.45
N ALA A 124 -1.85 -12.32 5.65
CA ALA A 124 -3.30 -12.49 5.75
C ALA A 124 -3.98 -12.03 4.46
N ASP A 125 -5.25 -12.41 4.29
CA ASP A 125 -6.09 -11.93 3.19
C ASP A 125 -6.72 -10.57 3.53
N VAL A 126 -6.77 -9.68 2.55
CA VAL A 126 -7.40 -8.35 2.62
C VAL A 126 -8.29 -8.17 1.39
N ILE A 127 -9.48 -7.62 1.57
CA ILE A 127 -10.37 -7.27 0.46
C ILE A 127 -10.28 -5.76 0.20
N MET A 128 -10.18 -5.35 -1.06
CA MET A 128 -10.23 -3.94 -1.46
C MET A 128 -11.20 -3.74 -2.61
N HIS A 129 -12.03 -2.70 -2.52
CA HIS A 129 -12.99 -2.35 -3.58
C HIS A 129 -13.19 -0.83 -3.67
N THR A 130 -13.67 -0.37 -4.82
CA THR A 130 -14.29 0.95 -4.96
C THR A 130 -15.81 0.80 -4.81
N ALA A 131 -16.44 1.74 -4.09
CA ALA A 131 -17.85 1.70 -3.72
C ALA A 131 -18.79 1.51 -4.93
N GLU A 132 -19.97 0.94 -4.69
CA GLU A 132 -21.07 0.87 -5.66
C GLU A 132 -21.38 2.26 -6.25
N GLY A 133 -21.51 2.32 -7.57
CA GLY A 133 -21.70 3.55 -8.34
C GLY A 133 -20.46 4.43 -8.49
N ASP A 134 -19.30 4.00 -7.99
CA ASP A 134 -18.06 4.77 -8.04
C ASP A 134 -17.00 4.07 -8.93
N VAL A 135 -16.47 4.82 -9.89
CA VAL A 135 -15.49 4.33 -10.88
C VAL A 135 -14.06 4.75 -10.58
N HIS A 136 -13.83 5.52 -9.51
CA HIS A 136 -12.52 6.06 -9.18
C HIS A 136 -11.67 5.03 -8.43
N ASP A 137 -10.69 4.45 -9.12
CA ASP A 137 -9.90 3.31 -8.63
C ASP A 137 -8.41 3.61 -8.44
N ILE A 138 -7.93 4.80 -8.79
CA ILE A 138 -6.49 5.15 -8.68
C ILE A 138 -6.01 4.99 -7.24
N GLY A 139 -6.69 5.59 -6.27
CA GLY A 139 -6.32 5.49 -4.85
C GLY A 139 -6.32 4.05 -4.33
N LYS A 140 -7.35 3.28 -4.71
CA LYS A 140 -7.45 1.83 -4.42
C LYS A 140 -6.26 1.07 -5.01
N ASN A 141 -5.93 1.28 -6.29
CA ASN A 141 -4.85 0.58 -6.97
C ASN A 141 -3.49 0.85 -6.31
N ILE A 142 -3.24 2.08 -5.85
CA ILE A 142 -2.03 2.40 -5.08
C ILE A 142 -2.00 1.63 -3.75
N ALA A 143 -3.12 1.61 -3.01
CA ALA A 143 -3.22 0.87 -1.76
C ALA A 143 -3.05 -0.65 -1.97
N VAL A 144 -3.59 -1.21 -3.05
CA VAL A 144 -3.40 -2.62 -3.46
C VAL A 144 -1.92 -2.92 -3.66
N ILE A 145 -1.21 -2.10 -4.44
CA ILE A 145 0.22 -2.27 -4.71
C ILE A 145 1.03 -2.25 -3.41
N MET A 146 0.79 -1.26 -2.55
CA MET A 146 1.50 -1.10 -1.28
C MET A 146 1.22 -2.24 -0.31
N THR A 147 -0.02 -2.73 -0.27
CA THR A 147 -0.42 -3.79 0.65
C THR A 147 0.10 -5.15 0.20
N ARG A 148 0.14 -5.43 -1.12
CA ARG A 148 0.84 -6.59 -1.67
C ARG A 148 2.35 -6.54 -1.41
N ALA A 149 2.95 -5.36 -1.58
CA ALA A 149 4.35 -5.12 -1.25
C ALA A 149 4.68 -5.40 0.22
N ALA A 150 3.75 -5.11 1.12
CA ALA A 150 3.88 -5.43 2.54
C ALA A 150 3.64 -6.93 2.88
N GLY A 151 3.40 -7.79 1.88
CA GLY A 151 3.31 -9.24 2.05
C GLY A 151 1.90 -9.79 2.31
N TYR A 152 0.86 -8.98 2.11
CA TYR A 152 -0.54 -9.41 2.23
C TYR A 152 -1.06 -9.98 0.91
N GLU A 153 -2.04 -10.87 1.00
CA GLU A 153 -2.83 -11.27 -0.17
C GLU A 153 -3.97 -10.27 -0.33
N VAL A 154 -4.06 -9.64 -1.50
CA VAL A 154 -5.06 -8.60 -1.75
C VAL A 154 -6.03 -9.07 -2.82
N ILE A 155 -7.26 -9.31 -2.38
CA ILE A 155 -8.42 -9.61 -3.22
C ILE A 155 -9.00 -8.27 -3.65
N ASP A 156 -8.62 -7.87 -4.85
CA ASP A 156 -9.10 -6.65 -5.49
C ASP A 156 -10.42 -6.93 -6.24
N MET A 157 -11.53 -6.45 -5.70
CA MET A 157 -12.85 -6.61 -6.31
C MET A 157 -13.11 -5.61 -7.45
N GLY A 158 -12.18 -4.69 -7.71
CA GLY A 158 -12.31 -3.69 -8.75
C GLY A 158 -13.14 -2.48 -8.32
N LYS A 159 -14.02 -2.02 -9.20
CA LYS A 159 -14.79 -0.79 -9.04
C LYS A 159 -16.26 -1.02 -9.32
N ASP A 160 -17.10 -0.09 -8.86
CA ASP A 160 -18.56 -0.22 -8.93
C ASP A 160 -19.04 -1.54 -8.29
N VAL A 161 -18.54 -1.83 -7.08
CA VAL A 161 -18.77 -3.12 -6.43
C VAL A 161 -20.00 -3.04 -5.52
N PRO A 162 -21.05 -3.86 -5.76
CA PRO A 162 -22.26 -3.86 -4.95
C PRO A 162 -22.01 -4.18 -3.48
N VAL A 163 -22.80 -3.59 -2.59
CA VAL A 163 -22.71 -3.83 -1.13
C VAL A 163 -22.81 -5.32 -0.78
N ASP A 164 -23.74 -6.04 -1.41
CA ASP A 164 -23.97 -7.46 -1.11
C ASP A 164 -22.80 -8.34 -1.56
N ASP A 165 -22.18 -8.05 -2.71
CA ASP A 165 -21.01 -8.78 -3.21
C ASP A 165 -19.83 -8.64 -2.24
N VAL A 166 -19.61 -7.45 -1.67
CA VAL A 166 -18.55 -7.24 -0.67
C VAL A 166 -18.82 -8.06 0.59
N VAL A 167 -20.09 -8.11 1.03
CA VAL A 167 -20.49 -8.88 2.21
C VAL A 167 -20.32 -10.37 1.99
N ASP A 168 -20.77 -10.89 0.84
CA ASP A 168 -20.65 -12.30 0.50
C ASP A 168 -19.18 -12.71 0.36
N LYS A 169 -18.36 -11.86 -0.27
CA LYS A 169 -16.91 -12.13 -0.37
C LYS A 169 -16.22 -12.11 0.99
N THR A 170 -16.65 -11.25 1.90
CA THR A 170 -16.10 -11.18 3.26
C THR A 170 -16.43 -12.43 4.06
N VAL A 171 -17.65 -12.96 3.92
CA VAL A 171 -18.05 -14.23 4.54
C VAL A 171 -17.26 -15.40 3.97
N GLU A 172 -17.04 -15.43 2.65
CA GLU A 172 -16.27 -16.48 1.96
C GLU A 172 -14.81 -16.53 2.42
N VAL A 173 -14.16 -15.37 2.49
CA VAL A 173 -12.71 -15.26 2.69
C VAL A 173 -12.33 -15.15 4.17
N ASN A 174 -13.19 -14.53 4.99
CA ASN A 174 -12.85 -14.13 6.36
C ASN A 174 -11.52 -13.33 6.44
N PRO A 175 -11.42 -12.17 5.75
CA PRO A 175 -10.18 -11.43 5.65
C PRO A 175 -9.82 -10.71 6.96
N LEU A 176 -8.56 -10.29 7.08
CA LEU A 176 -8.08 -9.45 8.19
C LEU A 176 -8.86 -8.14 8.29
N PHE A 177 -9.13 -7.50 7.14
CA PHE A 177 -10.00 -6.34 7.02
C PHE A 177 -10.49 -6.19 5.58
N VAL A 178 -11.47 -5.31 5.40
CA VAL A 178 -11.95 -4.85 4.08
C VAL A 178 -11.70 -3.36 3.95
N SER A 179 -11.23 -2.90 2.80
CA SER A 179 -11.14 -1.47 2.48
C SER A 179 -12.09 -1.09 1.35
N GLY A 180 -12.79 0.03 1.54
CA GLY A 180 -13.62 0.67 0.52
C GLY A 180 -13.05 2.05 0.16
N THR A 181 -12.97 2.35 -1.13
CA THR A 181 -12.63 3.70 -1.64
C THR A 181 -13.87 4.38 -2.25
N ALA A 182 -14.11 5.64 -1.88
CA ALA A 182 -15.14 6.48 -2.48
C ALA A 182 -14.62 7.90 -2.74
N LEU A 183 -14.86 8.43 -3.94
CA LEU A 183 -14.50 9.80 -4.32
C LEU A 183 -15.71 10.75 -4.33
N MET A 184 -16.93 10.23 -4.31
CA MET A 184 -18.15 11.01 -4.32
C MET A 184 -18.93 10.88 -3.01
N THR A 185 -19.52 11.97 -2.54
CA THR A 185 -20.39 11.96 -1.34
C THR A 185 -21.64 11.09 -1.53
N THR A 186 -22.07 10.90 -2.78
CA THR A 186 -23.19 10.02 -3.14
C THR A 186 -22.85 8.54 -2.95
N THR A 187 -21.59 8.14 -3.14
CA THR A 187 -21.15 6.73 -3.15
C THR A 187 -20.61 6.27 -1.80
N MET A 188 -20.04 7.17 -0.99
CA MET A 188 -19.51 6.80 0.34
C MET A 188 -20.56 6.16 1.26
N SER A 189 -21.85 6.45 1.04
CA SER A 189 -22.98 5.85 1.76
C SER A 189 -23.06 4.32 1.69
N ALA A 190 -22.32 3.67 0.78
CA ALA A 190 -22.16 2.22 0.74
C ALA A 190 -21.48 1.66 2.00
N PHE A 191 -20.54 2.39 2.61
CA PHE A 191 -19.71 1.89 3.71
C PHE A 191 -20.50 1.58 4.99
N PRO A 192 -21.33 2.48 5.54
CA PRO A 192 -22.17 2.15 6.69
C PRO A 192 -23.16 1.01 6.39
N LYS A 193 -23.60 0.84 5.13
CA LYS A 193 -24.49 -0.28 4.75
C LYS A 193 -23.76 -1.62 4.82
N ILE A 194 -22.52 -1.68 4.34
CA ILE A 194 -21.67 -2.88 4.46
C ILE A 194 -21.41 -3.21 5.93
N ALA A 195 -21.00 -2.21 6.72
CA ALA A 195 -20.75 -2.39 8.15
C ALA A 195 -21.99 -2.86 8.93
N ALA A 196 -23.16 -2.28 8.65
CA ALA A 196 -24.42 -2.72 9.26
C ALA A 196 -24.73 -4.20 8.94
N LYS A 197 -24.56 -4.62 7.68
CA LYS A 197 -24.73 -6.02 7.27
C LYS A 197 -23.72 -6.96 7.93
N TYR A 198 -22.49 -6.50 8.18
CA TYR A 198 -21.50 -7.29 8.94
C TYR A 198 -22.01 -7.53 10.37
N VAL A 199 -22.47 -6.49 11.05
CA VAL A 199 -23.01 -6.59 12.42
C VAL A 199 -24.26 -7.49 12.46
N GLU A 200 -25.19 -7.33 11.52
CA GLU A 200 -26.39 -8.18 11.39
C GLU A 200 -26.04 -9.67 11.22
N LYS A 201 -24.95 -9.98 10.51
CA LYS A 201 -24.44 -11.34 10.30
C LYS A 201 -23.50 -11.82 11.42
N GLY A 202 -23.26 -11.01 12.45
CA GLY A 202 -22.35 -11.32 13.55
C GLY A 202 -20.87 -11.31 13.19
N LEU A 203 -20.49 -10.66 12.07
CA LEU A 203 -19.10 -10.46 11.67
C LEU A 203 -18.51 -9.27 12.44
N ASN A 204 -17.22 -9.36 12.79
CA ASN A 204 -16.47 -8.29 13.45
C ASN A 204 -15.26 -7.82 12.62
N THR A 205 -15.28 -8.07 11.32
CA THR A 205 -14.21 -7.71 10.38
C THR A 205 -14.11 -6.17 10.26
N PRO A 206 -12.96 -5.56 10.55
CA PRO A 206 -12.78 -4.12 10.39
C PRO A 206 -13.04 -3.66 8.95
N PHE A 207 -13.69 -2.51 8.80
CA PHE A 207 -13.98 -1.90 7.50
C PHE A 207 -13.28 -0.55 7.37
N MET A 208 -12.27 -0.46 6.51
CA MET A 208 -11.47 0.73 6.29
C MET A 208 -12.08 1.64 5.22
N GLY A 209 -12.56 2.82 5.63
CA GLY A 209 -13.02 3.87 4.73
C GLY A 209 -11.86 4.73 4.21
N CYS A 210 -11.80 4.88 2.89
CA CYS A 210 -10.76 5.64 2.17
C CYS A 210 -11.38 6.50 1.06
N GLY A 211 -10.57 7.41 0.51
CA GLY A 211 -10.92 8.20 -0.69
C GLY A 211 -11.29 9.65 -0.40
N GLY A 212 -11.29 10.50 -1.42
CA GLY A 212 -11.36 11.96 -1.25
C GLY A 212 -12.69 12.48 -0.71
N ALA A 213 -13.78 11.70 -0.76
CA ALA A 213 -15.05 12.05 -0.12
C ALA A 213 -15.11 11.64 1.36
N VAL A 214 -14.11 10.91 1.86
CA VAL A 214 -14.14 10.23 3.15
C VAL A 214 -13.13 10.85 4.11
N ASN A 215 -13.57 11.09 5.34
CA ASN A 215 -12.73 11.57 6.40
C ASN A 215 -12.81 10.66 7.64
N ARG A 216 -11.98 10.96 8.64
CA ARG A 216 -11.91 10.19 9.89
C ARG A 216 -13.23 10.19 10.66
N GLU A 217 -13.91 11.32 10.72
CA GLU A 217 -15.19 11.45 11.42
C GLU A 217 -16.26 10.55 10.79
N TYR A 218 -16.37 10.57 9.46
CA TYR A 218 -17.27 9.73 8.70
C TYR A 218 -16.99 8.24 8.93
N SER A 219 -15.72 7.83 8.83
CA SER A 219 -15.33 6.43 9.05
C SER A 219 -15.57 5.97 10.49
N ASN A 220 -15.53 6.88 11.45
CA ASN A 220 -15.83 6.59 12.85
C ASN A 220 -17.34 6.57 13.17
N SER A 221 -18.20 7.04 12.27
CA SER A 221 -19.64 7.18 12.50
C SER A 221 -20.43 5.86 12.44
N TYR A 222 -19.87 4.80 11.85
CA TYR A 222 -20.48 3.48 11.74
C TYR A 222 -19.66 2.42 12.49
N ASP A 223 -20.27 1.29 12.84
CA ASP A 223 -19.57 0.18 13.52
C ASP A 223 -18.47 -0.43 12.65
N LEU A 224 -17.44 -1.02 13.26
CA LEU A 224 -16.30 -1.67 12.57
C LEU A 224 -15.42 -0.74 11.70
N GLY A 225 -15.84 0.50 11.47
CA GLY A 225 -15.15 1.46 10.63
C GLY A 225 -13.74 1.81 11.13
N ILE A 226 -12.77 1.91 10.24
CA ILE A 226 -11.45 2.50 10.50
C ILE A 226 -11.11 3.42 9.33
N TYR A 227 -10.15 4.32 9.50
CA TYR A 227 -9.85 5.34 8.49
C TYR A 227 -8.43 5.18 7.97
N SER A 228 -8.22 5.49 6.70
CA SER A 228 -6.90 5.73 6.12
C SER A 228 -6.99 6.93 5.19
N ASP A 229 -6.16 7.95 5.45
CA ASP A 229 -6.10 9.17 4.64
C ASP A 229 -5.28 8.95 3.37
N LYS A 230 -4.19 8.19 3.49
CA LYS A 230 -3.24 7.92 2.40
C LYS A 230 -3.09 6.42 2.18
N ALA A 231 -2.82 6.03 0.94
CA ALA A 231 -2.56 4.62 0.61
C ALA A 231 -1.40 4.02 1.44
N SER A 232 -0.36 4.82 1.73
CA SER A 232 0.83 4.42 2.51
C SER A 232 0.53 4.08 3.96
N GLN A 233 -0.62 4.48 4.51
CA GLN A 233 -1.02 4.14 5.88
C GLN A 233 -1.66 2.76 5.96
N THR A 234 -2.15 2.21 4.83
CA THR A 234 -2.85 0.91 4.78
C THR A 234 -1.99 -0.22 5.35
N PRO A 235 -0.71 -0.39 4.94
CA PRO A 235 0.14 -1.44 5.51
C PRO A 235 0.39 -1.25 7.01
N LEU A 236 0.57 -0.01 7.49
CA LEU A 236 0.80 0.27 8.91
C LEU A 236 -0.39 -0.16 9.77
N ILE A 237 -1.60 0.12 9.31
CA ILE A 237 -2.83 -0.30 9.98
C ILE A 237 -2.99 -1.82 9.90
N ALA A 238 -2.70 -2.43 8.75
CA ALA A 238 -2.75 -3.88 8.57
C ALA A 238 -1.83 -4.63 9.54
N GLU A 239 -0.61 -4.14 9.76
CA GLU A 239 0.33 -4.74 10.73
C GLU A 239 -0.23 -4.73 12.16
N LYS A 240 -0.89 -3.65 12.58
CA LYS A 240 -1.47 -3.56 13.93
C LYS A 240 -2.68 -4.50 14.07
N LEU A 241 -3.52 -4.60 13.04
CA LEU A 241 -4.63 -5.57 13.00
C LEU A 241 -4.09 -7.01 13.06
N LEU A 242 -3.04 -7.32 12.31
CA LEU A 242 -2.38 -8.62 12.33
C LEU A 242 -1.80 -8.95 13.72
N ALA A 243 -1.31 -7.93 14.44
CA ALA A 243 -0.85 -8.03 15.83
C ALA A 243 -2.00 -8.16 16.87
N GLY A 244 -3.25 -8.31 16.42
CA GLY A 244 -4.42 -8.56 17.28
C GLY A 244 -5.13 -7.31 17.78
N TYR A 245 -4.88 -6.14 17.19
CA TYR A 245 -5.69 -4.96 17.48
C TYR A 245 -7.12 -5.14 16.94
N ASP A 246 -8.12 -4.72 17.71
CA ASP A 246 -9.46 -4.55 17.19
C ASP A 246 -9.64 -3.16 16.55
N TRP A 247 -10.75 -2.97 15.83
CA TRP A 247 -11.05 -1.70 15.17
C TRP A 247 -11.14 -0.52 16.14
N LYS A 248 -11.59 -0.75 17.40
CA LYS A 248 -11.69 0.30 18.42
C LYS A 248 -10.32 0.80 18.85
N ARG A 249 -9.38 -0.12 19.07
CA ARG A 249 -8.00 0.20 19.40
C ARG A 249 -7.31 0.90 18.24
N VAL A 250 -7.53 0.45 17.00
CA VAL A 250 -7.03 1.15 15.80
C VAL A 250 -7.54 2.60 15.75
N ARG A 251 -8.83 2.86 16.02
CA ARG A 251 -9.36 4.24 16.08
C ARG A 251 -8.68 5.09 17.15
N LYS A 252 -8.48 4.51 18.33
CA LYS A 252 -7.89 5.18 19.50
C LYS A 252 -6.42 5.53 19.26
N GLU A 253 -5.66 4.62 18.67
CA GLU A 253 -4.22 4.76 18.44
C GLU A 253 -3.89 5.24 17.01
N TRP A 254 -4.90 5.64 16.23
CA TRP A 254 -4.75 5.94 14.80
C TRP A 254 -3.60 6.90 14.49
N ASP A 255 -3.49 8.01 15.25
CA ASP A 255 -2.46 9.02 15.04
C ASP A 255 -1.03 8.48 15.23
N ALA A 256 -0.84 7.57 16.19
CA ALA A 256 0.44 6.90 16.42
C ALA A 256 0.73 5.89 15.28
N ILE A 257 -0.27 5.10 14.90
CA ILE A 257 -0.16 4.08 13.85
C ILE A 257 0.25 4.71 12.52
N VAL A 258 -0.42 5.78 12.09
CA VAL A 258 -0.15 6.41 10.79
C VAL A 258 1.16 7.21 10.75
N ARG A 259 1.76 7.47 11.92
CA ARG A 259 3.12 8.03 12.06
C ARG A 259 4.20 6.95 12.14
N GLY A 260 3.83 5.67 12.21
CA GLY A 260 4.76 4.55 12.32
C GLY A 260 5.30 4.31 13.73
N GLU A 261 4.56 4.73 14.77
CA GLU A 261 4.90 4.56 16.19
C GLU A 261 4.42 3.21 16.79
#